data_AF-A0A356I8G6-F1
#
_entry.id   AF-A0A356I8G6-F1
#
_cell.length_a   1.000
_cell.length_b   1.000
_cell.length_c   1.000
_cell.angle_alpha   90.00
_cell.angle_beta   90.00
_cell.angle_gamma   90.00
#
_symmetry.space_group_name_H-M   'P 1'
#
loop_
_entity.id
_entity.type
_entity.pdbx_description
1 polymer ?
#
loop_
_entity_poly.entity_id
_entity_poly.type
_entity_poly.pdbx_seq_one_letter_code
_entity_poly.pdbx_strand_id
1 'polypeptide(L)'
;MDKLATGVLYSIATVIVIILTALILFILVRGLPHVNWHFLTSKSSSYKAGGGVGIQLYNSFFLLIITLLISVPLSTGAGIYLAEYA
;
A
#
# COMPACT_ATOMS: atom_id res chain seq x y z
N MET A 1 6.70 -7.47 36.33
CA MET A 1 7.60 -7.71 35.19
C MET A 1 6.90 -7.43 33.86
N ASP A 2 5.63 -7.84 33.72
CA ASP A 2 4.85 -7.64 32.48
C ASP A 2 4.68 -6.17 32.08
N LYS A 3 4.45 -5.28 33.04
CA LYS A 3 4.29 -3.84 32.81
C LYS A 3 5.56 -3.14 32.31
N LEU A 4 6.75 -3.69 32.61
CA LEU A 4 8.02 -3.20 32.08
C LEU A 4 8.24 -3.71 30.65
N ALA A 5 7.95 -4.99 30.38
CA ALA A 5 8.04 -5.56 29.04
C ALA A 5 7.06 -4.89 28.06
N THR A 6 5.81 -4.68 28.47
CA THR A 6 4.83 -3.93 27.68
C THR A 6 5.26 -2.48 27.46
N GLY A 7 5.84 -1.82 28.46
CA GLY A 7 6.37 -0.46 28.34
C GLY A 7 7.50 -0.34 27.32
N VAL A 8 8.42 -1.31 27.28
CA VAL A 8 9.52 -1.35 26.31
C VAL A 8 9.02 -1.64 24.90
N LEU A 9 8.09 -2.58 24.73
CA LEU A 9 7.51 -2.85 23.41
C LEU A 9 6.75 -1.64 22.86
N TYR A 10 6.01 -0.94 23.73
CA TYR A 10 5.25 0.23 23.32
C TYR A 10 6.14 1.42 22.98
N SER A 11 7.26 1.61 23.68
CA SER A 11 8.23 2.67 23.34
C SER A 11 8.87 2.42 21.97
N ILE A 12 9.27 1.18 21.68
CA ILE A 12 9.81 0.80 20.37
C ILE A 12 8.76 1.00 19.26
N ALA A 13 7.54 0.53 19.49
CA ALA A 13 6.44 0.72 18.54
C ALA A 13 6.17 2.22 18.28
N THR A 14 6.18 3.04 19.35
CA THR A 14 5.99 4.49 19.25
C THR A 14 7.09 5.14 18.41
N VAL A 15 8.35 4.75 18.61
CA VAL A 15 9.48 5.26 17.81
C VAL A 15 9.31 4.91 16.32
N ILE A 16 8.94 3.67 16.01
CA ILE A 16 8.70 3.24 14.62
C ILE A 16 7.57 4.05 14.00
N VAL A 17 6.44 4.19 14.70
CA VAL A 17 5.28 4.96 14.23
C VAL A 17 5.68 6.42 13.97
N ILE A 18 6.42 7.06 14.89
CA ILE A 18 6.89 8.44 14.72
C ILE A 18 7.76 8.57 13.45
N ILE A 19 8.70 7.65 13.23
CA ILE A 19 9.57 7.68 12.05
C ILE A 19 8.75 7.52 10.76
N LEU A 20 7.81 6.58 10.73
CA LEU A 20 6.94 6.37 9.58
C LEU A 20 6.06 7.59 9.31
N THR A 21 5.43 8.16 10.34
CA THR A 21 4.63 9.37 10.21
C THR A 21 5.47 10.55 9.72
N ALA A 22 6.68 10.74 10.24
CA ALA A 22 7.60 11.78 9.79
C ALA A 22 7.98 11.61 8.31
N LEU A 23 8.26 10.38 7.86
CA LEU A 23 8.53 10.09 6.46
C LEU A 23 7.33 10.38 5.57
N ILE A 24 6.13 9.96 5.97
CA ILE A 24 4.90 10.22 5.23
C ILE A 24 4.66 11.73 5.13
N LEU A 25 4.76 12.46 6.23
CA LEU A 25 4.60 13.92 6.24
C LEU A 25 5.63 14.60 5.33
N PHE A 26 6.89 14.17 5.36
CA PHE A 26 7.93 14.69 4.48
C PHE A 26 7.62 14.46 2.99
N ILE A 27 7.19 13.24 2.65
CA ILE A 27 6.76 12.89 1.29
C ILE A 27 5.54 13.70 0.89
N LEU A 28 4.58 13.89 1.79
CA LEU A 28 3.35 14.63 1.52
C LEU A 28 3.63 16.12 1.33
N VAL A 29 4.38 16.78 2.22
CA VAL A 29 4.71 18.21 2.11
C VAL A 29 5.52 18.52 0.85
N ARG A 30 6.48 17.65 0.49
CA ARG A 30 7.29 17.82 -0.74
C ARG A 30 6.56 17.37 -2.00
N GLY A 31 5.71 16.35 -1.89
CA GLY A 31 4.98 15.73 -2.98
C GLY A 31 3.74 16.51 -3.39
N LEU A 32 2.94 17.02 -2.43
CA LEU A 32 1.70 17.77 -2.64
C LEU A 32 1.82 18.89 -3.71
N PRO A 33 2.80 19.80 -3.66
CA PRO A 33 2.93 20.85 -4.68
C PRO A 33 3.37 20.34 -6.06
N HIS A 34 3.87 19.10 -6.15
CA HIS A 34 4.29 18.45 -7.39
C HIS A 34 3.26 17.42 -7.89
N VAL A 35 2.12 17.24 -7.20
CA VAL A 35 1.00 16.40 -7.66
C VAL A 35 0.29 17.10 -8.82
N ASN A 36 0.84 16.94 -10.01
CA ASN A 36 0.21 17.34 -11.27
C ASN A 36 -0.32 16.11 -12.01
N TRP A 37 -1.20 16.32 -12.99
CA TRP A 37 -1.65 15.25 -13.91
C TRP A 37 -0.47 14.52 -14.57
N HIS A 38 0.63 15.26 -14.78
CA HIS A 38 1.91 14.69 -15.22
C HIS A 38 2.53 13.75 -14.19
N PHE A 39 2.48 14.00 -12.88
CA PHE A 39 3.00 13.08 -11.85
C PHE A 39 2.23 11.74 -11.80
N LEU A 40 0.92 11.78 -12.10
CA LEU A 40 0.06 10.60 -12.19
C LEU A 40 0.27 9.78 -13.46
N THR A 41 0.72 10.40 -14.56
CA THR A 41 0.88 9.74 -15.87
C THR A 41 2.34 9.59 -16.32
N SER A 42 3.28 10.22 -15.62
CA SER A 42 4.70 10.19 -15.96
C SER A 42 5.33 8.86 -15.60
N LYS A 43 6.31 8.49 -16.44
CA LYS A 43 7.18 7.36 -16.19
C LYS A 43 8.01 7.65 -14.94
N SER A 44 7.81 6.88 -13.88
CA SER A 44 8.79 6.80 -12.80
C SER A 44 10.10 6.29 -13.40
N SER A 45 11.16 7.09 -13.26
CA SER A 45 12.51 6.56 -13.37
C SER A 45 12.90 6.15 -11.96
N SER A 46 13.02 4.84 -11.71
CA SER A 46 13.40 4.26 -10.42
C SER A 46 14.75 4.75 -9.86
N TYR A 47 15.48 5.60 -10.60
CA TYR A 47 16.81 6.10 -10.27
C TYR A 47 16.91 7.62 -10.13
N LYS A 48 15.82 8.38 -10.34
CA LYS A 48 15.83 9.85 -10.19
C LYS A 48 14.80 10.31 -9.18
N ALA A 49 15.27 11.02 -8.15
CA ALA A 49 14.44 11.72 -7.18
C ALA A 49 13.53 12.71 -7.93
N GLY A 50 12.23 12.41 -8.02
CA GLY A 50 11.23 13.23 -8.72
C GLY A 50 10.41 12.50 -9.81
N GLY A 51 10.64 11.21 -10.06
CA GLY A 51 9.80 10.43 -10.99
C GLY A 51 8.38 10.19 -10.46
N GLY A 52 7.36 10.39 -11.31
CA GLY A 52 5.94 10.26 -10.95
C GLY A 52 5.50 8.82 -10.58
N VAL A 53 4.41 8.69 -9.83
CA VAL A 53 3.90 7.38 -9.34
C VAL A 53 3.07 6.60 -10.37
N GLY A 54 2.92 7.12 -11.60
CA GLY A 54 2.02 6.56 -12.61
C GLY A 54 2.32 5.10 -12.99
N ILE A 55 3.59 4.74 -13.19
CA ILE A 55 3.98 3.34 -13.49
C ILE A 55 3.66 2.40 -12.32
N GLN A 56 3.93 2.86 -11.09
CA GLN A 56 3.68 2.04 -9.89
C GLN A 56 2.17 1.83 -9.70
N LEU A 57 1.38 2.89 -9.90
CA LEU A 57 -0.08 2.84 -9.84
C LEU A 57 -0.62 1.88 -10.90
N TYR A 58 -0.12 1.97 -12.14
CA TYR A 58 -0.47 1.05 -13.22
C TYR A 58 -0.14 -0.40 -12.85
N ASN A 59 1.04 -0.67 -12.27
CA ASN A 59 1.42 -2.02 -11.85
C ASN A 59 0.49 -2.56 -10.75
N SER A 60 0.18 -1.76 -9.73
CA SER A 60 -0.76 -2.15 -8.67
C SER A 60 -2.18 -2.39 -9.19
N PHE A 61 -2.68 -1.53 -10.08
CA PHE A 61 -4.00 -1.71 -10.70
C PHE A 61 -4.03 -2.92 -11.63
N PHE A 62 -2.98 -3.13 -12.41
CA PHE A 62 -2.86 -4.29 -13.29
C PHE A 62 -2.90 -5.59 -12.47
N LEU A 63 -2.10 -5.68 -11.40
CA LEU A 63 -2.14 -6.82 -10.49
C LEU A 63 -3.52 -6.99 -9.85
N LEU A 64 -4.15 -5.91 -9.37
CA LEU A 64 -5.50 -5.95 -8.82
C LEU A 64 -6.49 -6.55 -9.82
N ILE A 65 -6.51 -6.07 -11.06
CA ILE A 65 -7.46 -6.55 -12.08
C ILE A 65 -7.23 -8.03 -12.38
N ILE A 66 -5.97 -8.45 -12.56
CA ILE A 66 -5.65 -9.87 -12.78
C ILE A 66 -6.09 -10.73 -11.59
N THR A 67 -5.83 -10.29 -10.36
CA THR A 67 -6.27 -11.03 -9.17
C THR A 67 -7.79 -11.11 -9.07
N LEU A 68 -8.51 -10.05 -9.41
CA LEU A 68 -9.98 -10.03 -9.40
C LEU A 68 -10.54 -11.01 -10.45
N LEU A 69 -10.01 -10.99 -11.67
CA LEU A 69 -10.44 -11.87 -12.76
C LEU A 69 -10.29 -13.35 -12.41
N ILE A 70 -9.27 -13.72 -11.63
CA ILE A 70 -9.07 -15.09 -11.18
C ILE A 70 -9.89 -15.38 -9.92
N SER A 71 -9.87 -14.48 -8.94
CA SER A 71 -10.47 -14.68 -7.63
C SER A 71 -11.99 -14.66 -7.67
N VAL A 72 -12.63 -13.83 -8.50
CA VAL A 72 -14.10 -13.75 -8.60
C VAL A 72 -14.74 -15.06 -9.06
N PRO A 73 -14.36 -15.67 -10.21
CA PRO A 73 -14.95 -16.93 -10.63
C PRO A 73 -14.61 -18.08 -9.66
N LEU A 74 -13.39 -18.10 -9.12
CA LEU A 74 -12.97 -19.11 -8.15
C LEU A 74 -13.75 -18.99 -6.83
N SER A 75 -13.91 -17.77 -6.31
CA SER A 75 -14.69 -17.49 -5.10
C SER A 75 -16.17 -17.79 -5.29
N THR A 76 -16.72 -17.48 -6.47
CA THR A 76 -18.12 -17.80 -6.78
C THR A 76 -18.31 -19.31 -6.90
N GLY A 77 -17.41 -20.02 -7.58
CA GLY A 77 -17.46 -21.49 -7.68
C GLY A 77 -17.32 -22.18 -6.32
N ALA A 78 -16.39 -21.72 -5.48
CA ALA A 78 -16.25 -22.20 -4.11
C ALA A 78 -17.49 -21.89 -3.24
N GLY A 79 -18.09 -20.72 -3.42
CA GLY A 79 -19.32 -20.34 -2.71
C GLY A 79 -20.52 -21.21 -3.09
N ILE A 80 -20.67 -21.52 -4.39
CA ILE A 80 -21.72 -22.43 -4.87
C ILE A 80 -21.49 -23.84 -4.33
N TYR A 81 -20.26 -24.37 -4.41
CA TYR A 81 -19.93 -25.67 -3.84
C TYR A 81 -20.24 -25.73 -2.34
N LEU A 82 -19.85 -24.71 -1.57
CA LEU A 82 -20.19 -24.66 -0.15
C LEU A 82 -21.70 -24.59 0.07
N ALA A 83 -22.47 -23.86 -0.74
CA ALA A 83 -23.92 -23.76 -0.60
C ALA A 83 -24.67 -25.06 -0.97
N GLU A 84 -24.08 -25.90 -1.82
CA GLU A 84 -24.67 -27.18 -2.24
C GLU A 84 -24.27 -28.35 -1.32
N TYR A 85 -23.08 -28.30 -0.72
CA TYR A 85 -22.51 -29.38 0.10
C TYR A 85 -22.34 -29.04 1.60
N ALA A 86 -22.73 -27.86 2.07
CA ALA A 86 -22.88 -27.51 3.49
C ALA A 86 -24.34 -27.61 3.95
#